data_AF-A0A7S1YX11-F1
#
_entry.id   AF-A0A7S1YX11-F1
#
_cell.length_a   1.000
_cell.length_b   1.000
_cell.length_c   1.000
_cell.angle_alpha   90.00
_cell.angle_beta   90.00
_cell.angle_gamma   90.00
#
_symmetry.space_group_name_H-M   'P 1'
#
loop_
_entity.id
_entity.type
_entity.pdbx_description
1 polymer ?
#
loop_
_entity_poly.entity_id
_entity_poly.type
_entity_poly.pdbx_seq_one_letter_code
_entity_poly.pdbx_strand_id
1 'polypeptide(L)'
;TRTLPRNIASTMEFLKDLNVDKIRNLAEDAYNQAKPKSDVEARVYEVLSHKNWGSSSTLMNEIARDTYDYDKFPIITRLMWEPLQTPRPSAWRVVFKSLTLLEHLIKNGSERCVDDARSHSHCLRSMSRFNYYEGTVDRGVGVREKSKQLVELLGDDERVREERTKARQLREKFGGAGSTAGGGAGGKGGGGGKYAGYGNDDGW
;
A
#
# COMPACT_ATOMS: atom_id res chain seq x y z
N THR A 1 -3.64 -33.12 -45.68
CA THR A 1 -3.43 -32.81 -44.24
C THR A 1 -2.30 -31.81 -44.11
N ARG A 2 -2.61 -30.51 -44.11
CA ARG A 2 -1.61 -29.43 -44.14
C ARG A 2 -1.37 -28.96 -42.70
N THR A 3 -0.32 -29.49 -42.07
CA THR A 3 0.10 -29.09 -40.71
C THR A 3 0.61 -27.65 -40.74
N LEU A 4 0.00 -26.78 -39.94
CA LEU A 4 0.44 -25.39 -39.76
C LEU A 4 1.87 -25.35 -39.19
N PRO A 5 2.74 -24.43 -39.64
CA PRO A 5 4.11 -24.34 -39.15
C PRO A 5 4.11 -23.95 -37.66
N ARG A 6 4.87 -24.71 -36.86
CA ARG A 6 5.00 -24.59 -35.38
C ARG A 6 5.32 -23.18 -34.87
N ASN A 7 5.76 -22.27 -35.75
CA ASN A 7 6.13 -20.90 -35.42
C ASN A 7 4.93 -19.95 -35.27
N ILE A 8 3.79 -20.25 -35.91
CA ILE A 8 2.56 -19.44 -35.79
C ILE A 8 1.84 -19.75 -34.48
N ALA A 9 1.90 -20.99 -34.00
CA ALA A 9 1.31 -21.38 -32.71
C ALA A 9 2.03 -20.71 -31.52
N SER A 10 3.37 -20.67 -31.52
CA SER A 10 4.16 -20.01 -30.47
C SER A 10 3.98 -18.49 -30.47
N THR A 11 3.86 -17.86 -31.64
CA THR A 11 3.57 -16.43 -31.75
C THR A 11 2.12 -16.10 -31.43
N MET A 12 1.16 -16.98 -31.73
CA MET A 12 -0.24 -16.86 -31.29
C MET A 12 -0.40 -17.07 -29.77
N GLU A 13 0.40 -17.92 -29.14
CA GLU A 13 0.47 -18.04 -27.68
C GLU A 13 1.13 -16.81 -27.05
N PHE A 14 2.21 -16.30 -27.65
CA PHE A 14 2.82 -15.03 -27.25
C PHE A 14 1.89 -13.80 -27.46
N LEU A 15 1.03 -13.84 -28.48
CA LEU A 15 0.00 -12.82 -28.70
C LEU A 15 -1.21 -13.01 -27.77
N LYS A 16 -1.46 -14.23 -27.26
CA LYS A 16 -2.35 -14.47 -26.11
C LYS A 16 -1.73 -14.02 -24.78
N ASP A 17 -0.39 -13.91 -24.70
CA ASP A 17 0.33 -13.35 -23.54
C ASP A 17 0.26 -11.82 -23.44
N LEU A 18 -0.41 -11.14 -24.39
CA LEU A 18 -1.27 -10.00 -24.04
C LEU A 18 -2.45 -10.55 -23.23
N ASN A 19 -2.10 -10.89 -22.00
CA ASN A 19 -2.87 -11.74 -21.11
C ASN A 19 -4.24 -11.10 -20.86
N VAL A 20 -5.31 -11.89 -20.99
CA VAL A 20 -6.68 -11.50 -20.65
C VAL A 20 -6.73 -10.85 -19.26
N ASP A 21 -5.86 -11.28 -18.36
CA ASP A 21 -5.67 -10.66 -17.04
C ASP A 21 -5.19 -9.22 -17.06
N LYS A 22 -4.24 -8.87 -17.95
CA LYS A 22 -3.76 -7.49 -18.10
C LYS A 22 -4.88 -6.60 -18.66
N ILE A 23 -5.63 -7.11 -19.64
CA ILE A 23 -6.80 -6.41 -20.21
C ILE A 23 -7.86 -6.21 -19.14
N ARG A 24 -8.16 -7.25 -18.34
CA ARG A 24 -9.15 -7.18 -17.26
C ARG A 24 -8.73 -6.20 -16.17
N ASN A 25 -7.47 -6.23 -15.74
CA ASN A 25 -6.93 -5.29 -14.76
C ASN A 25 -7.00 -3.83 -15.27
N LEU A 26 -6.67 -3.61 -16.54
CA LEU A 26 -6.79 -2.28 -17.16
C LEU A 26 -8.25 -1.84 -17.27
N ALA A 27 -9.15 -2.73 -17.67
CA ALA A 27 -10.57 -2.46 -17.74
C ALA A 27 -11.16 -2.12 -16.37
N GLU A 28 -10.72 -2.81 -15.32
CA GLU A 28 -11.13 -2.54 -13.94
C GLU A 28 -10.63 -1.19 -13.44
N ASP A 29 -9.36 -0.86 -13.70
CA ASP A 29 -8.82 0.49 -13.42
C ASP A 29 -9.61 1.58 -14.12
N ALA A 30 -9.94 1.38 -15.41
CA ALA A 30 -10.71 2.33 -16.21
C ALA A 30 -12.15 2.46 -15.71
N TYR A 31 -12.81 1.33 -15.43
CA TYR A 31 -14.17 1.29 -14.87
C TYR A 31 -14.23 2.02 -13.54
N ASN A 32 -13.26 1.74 -12.66
CA ASN A 32 -13.13 2.41 -11.39
C ASN A 32 -12.94 3.91 -11.62
N GLN A 33 -12.01 4.36 -12.46
CA GLN A 33 -11.81 5.80 -12.69
C GLN A 33 -13.02 6.52 -13.30
N ALA A 34 -13.84 5.84 -14.10
CA ALA A 34 -15.00 6.43 -14.76
C ALA A 34 -16.26 6.52 -13.88
N LYS A 35 -16.35 5.71 -12.82
CA LYS A 35 -17.52 5.71 -11.93
C LYS A 35 -17.58 7.02 -11.12
N PRO A 36 -18.74 7.67 -11.00
CA PRO A 36 -18.90 8.80 -10.09
C PRO A 36 -18.62 8.35 -8.66
N LYS A 37 -17.79 9.11 -7.95
CA LYS A 37 -17.24 8.77 -6.64
C LYS A 37 -17.20 10.00 -5.76
N SER A 38 -17.38 9.78 -4.47
CA SER A 38 -17.02 10.78 -3.47
C SER A 38 -15.49 10.99 -3.43
N ASP A 39 -15.05 12.13 -2.92
CA ASP A 39 -13.62 12.46 -2.85
C ASP A 39 -12.80 11.40 -2.09
N VAL A 40 -13.37 10.83 -1.02
CA VAL A 40 -12.71 9.77 -0.24
C VAL A 40 -12.56 8.48 -1.04
N GLU A 41 -13.58 8.10 -1.82
CA GLU A 41 -13.49 6.93 -2.69
C GLU A 41 -12.42 7.16 -3.76
N ALA A 42 -12.43 8.32 -4.43
CA ALA A 42 -11.46 8.66 -5.45
C ALA A 42 -10.01 8.48 -4.95
N ARG A 43 -9.70 9.01 -3.75
CA ARG A 43 -8.39 8.83 -3.10
C ARG A 43 -8.05 7.37 -2.86
N VAL A 44 -8.98 6.58 -2.31
CA VAL A 44 -8.73 5.15 -2.04
C VAL A 44 -8.48 4.37 -3.33
N TYR A 45 -9.28 4.61 -4.38
CA TYR A 45 -9.07 3.93 -5.67
C TYR A 45 -7.77 4.35 -6.38
N GLU A 46 -7.33 5.59 -6.19
CA GLU A 46 -6.04 6.04 -6.72
C GLU A 46 -4.88 5.28 -6.05
N VAL A 47 -4.93 5.12 -4.72
CA VAL A 47 -4.00 4.24 -4.00
C VAL A 47 -4.12 2.80 -4.50
N LEU A 48 -5.34 2.29 -4.65
CA LEU A 48 -5.65 0.91 -5.06
C LEU A 48 -5.73 0.72 -6.58
N SER A 49 -4.74 1.23 -7.32
CA SER A 49 -4.65 1.12 -8.78
C SER A 49 -3.56 0.14 -9.25
N HIS A 50 -3.66 -0.40 -10.46
CA HIS A 50 -2.61 -1.26 -11.04
C HIS A 50 -1.37 -0.49 -11.53
N LYS A 51 -1.36 0.85 -11.47
CA LYS A 51 -0.25 1.70 -11.94
C LYS A 51 1.03 1.48 -11.11
N ASN A 52 2.17 1.38 -11.80
CA ASN A 52 3.46 0.87 -11.28
C ASN A 52 4.29 1.88 -10.46
N TRP A 53 3.89 3.14 -10.31
CA TRP A 53 4.72 4.13 -9.61
C TRP A 53 4.01 4.70 -8.38
N GLY A 54 4.66 4.51 -7.23
CA GLY A 54 4.48 5.18 -5.94
C GLY A 54 3.06 5.35 -5.42
N SER A 55 2.63 4.53 -4.45
CA SER A 55 1.55 4.97 -3.55
C SER A 55 2.01 6.27 -2.91
N SER A 56 1.35 7.38 -3.26
CA SER A 56 1.70 8.68 -2.70
C SER A 56 1.56 8.61 -1.19
N SER A 57 2.68 8.69 -0.47
CA SER A 57 2.68 8.74 1.01
C SER A 57 1.75 9.85 1.50
N THR A 58 1.69 10.97 0.76
CA THR A 58 0.74 12.05 0.97
C THR A 58 -0.71 11.57 0.93
N LEU A 59 -1.08 10.81 -0.10
CA LEU A 59 -2.45 10.30 -0.27
C LEU A 59 -2.83 9.30 0.83
N MET A 60 -1.91 8.42 1.22
CA MET A 60 -2.14 7.51 2.35
C MET A 60 -2.30 8.27 3.68
N ASN A 61 -1.59 9.39 3.85
CA ASN A 61 -1.76 10.27 5.01
C ASN A 61 -3.10 11.00 5.00
N GLU A 62 -3.61 11.42 3.84
CA GLU A 62 -4.95 11.99 3.70
C GLU A 62 -6.03 10.97 4.05
N ILE A 63 -5.93 9.75 3.50
CA ILE A 63 -6.85 8.65 3.84
C ILE A 63 -6.76 8.34 5.34
N ALA A 64 -5.56 8.31 5.93
CA ALA A 64 -5.39 8.12 7.37
C ALA A 64 -6.10 9.21 8.20
N ARG A 65 -6.10 10.47 7.75
CA ARG A 65 -6.89 11.54 8.40
C ARG A 65 -8.39 11.32 8.24
N ASP A 66 -8.84 10.89 7.06
CA ASP A 66 -10.25 10.59 6.82
C ASP A 66 -10.77 9.42 7.68
N THR A 67 -9.91 8.52 8.17
CA THR A 67 -10.35 7.43 9.08
C THR A 67 -10.87 7.91 10.45
N TYR A 68 -10.66 9.18 10.83
CA TYR A 68 -11.22 9.76 12.04
C TYR A 68 -12.68 10.21 11.87
N ASP A 69 -13.15 10.32 10.63
CA ASP A 69 -14.52 10.68 10.27
C ASP A 69 -15.42 9.42 10.29
N TYR A 70 -16.55 9.50 10.99
CA TYR A 70 -17.46 8.37 11.17
C TYR A 70 -18.12 7.91 9.87
N ASP A 71 -18.38 8.83 8.92
CA ASP A 71 -19.08 8.53 7.68
C ASP A 71 -18.11 8.01 6.61
N LYS A 72 -16.87 8.50 6.63
CA LYS A 72 -15.82 8.09 5.67
C LYS A 72 -15.20 6.75 6.03
N PHE A 73 -15.07 6.42 7.32
CA PHE A 73 -14.39 5.22 7.77
C PHE A 73 -14.95 3.92 7.13
N PRO A 74 -16.28 3.66 7.12
CA PRO A 74 -16.83 2.45 6.51
C PRO A 74 -16.56 2.36 4.99
N ILE A 75 -16.47 3.50 4.31
CA ILE A 75 -16.17 3.56 2.88
C ILE A 75 -14.73 3.14 2.63
N ILE A 76 -13.80 3.69 3.41
CA ILE A 76 -12.36 3.38 3.32
C ILE A 76 -12.10 1.91 3.60
N THR A 77 -12.61 1.38 4.72
CA THR A 77 -12.36 -0.01 5.10
C THR A 77 -12.98 -0.97 4.10
N ARG A 78 -14.22 -0.73 3.65
CA ARG A 78 -14.87 -1.56 2.62
C ARG A 78 -14.03 -1.65 1.35
N LEU A 79 -13.59 -0.52 0.80
CA LEU A 79 -12.81 -0.48 -0.45
C LEU A 79 -11.42 -1.12 -0.29
N MET A 80 -10.79 -0.95 0.86
CA MET A 80 -9.49 -1.57 1.17
C MET A 80 -9.59 -3.09 1.34
N TRP A 81 -10.66 -3.59 1.98
CA TRP A 81 -10.84 -5.02 2.22
C TRP A 81 -11.33 -5.80 1.00
N GLU A 82 -12.07 -5.17 0.09
CA GLU A 82 -12.62 -5.81 -1.12
C GLU A 82 -11.60 -6.69 -1.89
N PRO A 83 -10.40 -6.18 -2.26
CA PRO A 83 -9.38 -7.00 -2.95
C PRO A 83 -8.69 -8.05 -2.05
N LEU A 84 -8.80 -7.95 -0.73
CA LEU A 84 -8.24 -8.92 0.22
C LEU A 84 -9.21 -10.07 0.50
N GLN A 85 -10.52 -9.78 0.56
CA GLN A 85 -11.57 -10.76 0.82
C GLN A 85 -11.86 -11.63 -0.41
N THR A 86 -11.87 -11.03 -1.60
CA THR A 86 -12.06 -11.75 -2.87
C THR A 86 -10.86 -11.51 -3.79
N PRO A 87 -9.69 -12.08 -3.46
CA PRO A 87 -8.46 -11.79 -4.18
C PRO A 87 -8.48 -12.41 -5.58
N ARG A 88 -8.26 -11.58 -6.60
CA ARG A 88 -7.90 -12.05 -7.94
C ARG A 88 -6.38 -12.20 -8.00
N PRO A 89 -5.81 -13.41 -8.23
CA PRO A 89 -4.36 -13.59 -8.24
C PRO A 89 -3.63 -12.68 -9.22
N SER A 90 -4.21 -12.47 -10.41
CA SER A 90 -3.65 -11.57 -11.42
C SER A 90 -3.67 -10.08 -11.05
N ALA A 91 -4.42 -9.72 -10.00
CA ALA A 91 -4.48 -8.38 -9.43
C ALA A 91 -3.53 -8.19 -8.24
N TRP A 92 -2.47 -9.00 -8.12
CA TRP A 92 -1.51 -9.01 -7.01
C TRP A 92 -1.02 -7.61 -6.57
N ARG A 93 -0.89 -6.65 -7.49
CA ARG A 93 -0.52 -5.26 -7.17
C ARG A 93 -1.54 -4.57 -6.27
N VAL A 94 -2.83 -4.70 -6.59
CA VAL A 94 -3.92 -4.10 -5.80
C VAL A 94 -4.02 -4.79 -4.44
N VAL A 95 -3.88 -6.11 -4.39
CA VAL A 95 -3.81 -6.89 -3.14
C VAL A 95 -2.65 -6.39 -2.27
N PHE A 96 -1.45 -6.26 -2.83
CA PHE A 96 -0.27 -5.76 -2.11
C PHE A 96 -0.43 -4.31 -1.63
N LYS A 97 -0.97 -3.43 -2.48
CA LYS A 97 -1.25 -2.03 -2.11
C LYS A 97 -2.32 -1.92 -1.03
N SER A 98 -3.30 -2.84 -1.00
CA SER A 98 -4.33 -2.89 0.05
C SER A 98 -3.74 -3.29 1.40
N LEU A 99 -2.84 -4.29 1.42
CA LEU A 99 -2.08 -4.62 2.63
C LEU A 99 -1.17 -3.47 3.08
N THR A 100 -0.58 -2.74 2.14
CA THR A 100 0.26 -1.58 2.42
C THR A 100 -0.56 -0.42 3.02
N LEU A 101 -1.74 -0.15 2.45
CA LEU A 101 -2.66 0.84 2.99
C LEU A 101 -3.11 0.44 4.39
N LEU A 102 -3.49 -0.83 4.60
CA LEU A 102 -3.86 -1.35 5.92
C LEU A 102 -2.76 -1.14 6.96
N GLU A 103 -1.51 -1.49 6.65
CA GLU A 103 -0.37 -1.23 7.54
C GLU A 103 -0.24 0.26 7.87
N HIS A 104 -0.34 1.12 6.85
CA HIS A 104 -0.25 2.56 7.05
C HIS A 104 -1.37 3.08 7.97
N LEU A 105 -2.59 2.59 7.79
CA LEU A 105 -3.76 2.96 8.61
C LEU A 105 -3.64 2.45 10.05
N ILE A 106 -3.10 1.24 10.27
CA ILE A 106 -2.80 0.72 11.61
C ILE A 106 -1.80 1.63 12.34
N LYS A 107 -0.83 2.21 11.63
CA LYS A 107 0.20 3.07 12.23
C LYS A 107 -0.22 4.55 12.35
N ASN A 108 -1.00 5.07 11.41
CA ASN A 108 -1.26 6.51 11.27
C ASN A 108 -2.72 6.92 11.39
N GLY A 109 -3.67 5.99 11.20
CA GLY A 109 -5.11 6.24 11.21
C GLY A 109 -5.72 6.24 12.62
N SER A 110 -7.05 6.23 12.68
CA SER A 110 -7.81 6.13 13.93
C SER A 110 -7.60 4.77 14.60
N GLU A 111 -7.80 4.68 15.92
CA GLU A 111 -7.65 3.42 16.68
C GLU A 111 -8.57 2.31 16.13
N ARG A 112 -9.71 2.69 15.57
CA ARG A 112 -10.67 1.78 14.92
C ARG A 112 -10.04 0.94 13.81
N CYS A 113 -8.98 1.43 13.16
CA CYS A 113 -8.24 0.67 12.14
C CYS A 113 -7.60 -0.59 12.72
N VAL A 114 -7.15 -0.55 13.99
CA VAL A 114 -6.53 -1.70 14.66
C VAL A 114 -7.60 -2.75 14.98
N ASP A 115 -8.74 -2.32 15.51
CA ASP A 115 -9.86 -3.22 15.82
C ASP A 115 -10.42 -3.89 14.55
N ASP A 116 -10.58 -3.12 13.48
CA ASP A 116 -11.02 -3.61 12.17
C ASP A 116 -10.02 -4.60 11.54
N ALA A 117 -8.72 -4.36 11.70
CA ALA A 117 -7.69 -5.30 11.27
C ALA A 117 -7.72 -6.62 12.04
N ARG A 118 -7.97 -6.57 13.35
CA ARG A 118 -8.06 -7.75 14.22
C ARG A 118 -9.29 -8.59 13.90
N SER A 119 -10.44 -7.95 13.69
CA SER A 119 -11.68 -8.63 13.32
C SER A 119 -11.53 -9.40 11.99
N HIS A 120 -10.70 -8.89 11.07
CA HIS A 120 -10.38 -9.52 9.79
C HIS A 120 -9.07 -10.34 9.79
N SER A 121 -8.53 -10.70 10.95
CA SER A 121 -7.23 -11.42 11.04
C SER A 121 -7.21 -12.76 10.28
N HIS A 122 -8.37 -13.41 10.10
CA HIS A 122 -8.50 -14.60 9.25
C HIS A 122 -8.15 -14.31 7.77
N CYS A 123 -8.67 -13.21 7.23
CA CYS A 123 -8.39 -12.78 5.86
C CYS A 123 -6.88 -12.53 5.69
N LEU A 124 -6.25 -11.83 6.64
CA LEU A 124 -4.81 -11.61 6.63
C LEU A 124 -4.01 -12.92 6.67
N ARG A 125 -4.38 -13.87 7.54
CA ARG A 125 -3.73 -15.19 7.58
C ARG A 125 -3.86 -15.95 6.25
N SER A 126 -4.99 -15.83 5.56
CA SER A 126 -5.18 -16.48 4.25
C SER A 126 -4.24 -15.93 3.17
N MET A 127 -3.89 -14.63 3.24
CA MET A 127 -2.97 -13.99 2.29
C MET A 127 -1.52 -14.51 2.39
N SER A 128 -1.15 -15.15 3.51
CA SER A 128 0.16 -15.80 3.66
C SER A 128 0.39 -16.96 2.70
N ARG A 129 -0.68 -17.47 2.07
CA ARG A 129 -0.68 -18.52 1.05
C ARG A 129 -0.97 -18.00 -0.36
N PHE A 130 -1.01 -16.68 -0.54
CA PHE A 130 -1.28 -16.07 -1.84
C PHE A 130 -0.25 -16.52 -2.89
N ASN A 131 -0.74 -17.01 -4.02
CA ASN A 131 0.09 -17.58 -5.07
C ASN A 131 -0.28 -16.99 -6.43
N TYR A 132 0.70 -16.37 -7.10
CA TYR A 132 0.55 -15.88 -8.47
C TYR A 132 1.92 -15.81 -9.14
N TYR A 133 2.04 -16.44 -10.31
CA TYR A 133 3.24 -16.41 -11.13
C TYR A 133 2.94 -15.67 -12.43
N GLU A 134 3.84 -14.76 -12.82
CA GLU A 134 3.83 -14.11 -14.13
C GLU A 134 5.01 -14.67 -14.94
N GLY A 135 4.72 -15.64 -15.81
CA GLY A 135 5.74 -16.48 -16.41
C GLY A 135 6.44 -17.33 -15.34
N THR A 136 7.75 -17.16 -15.19
CA THR A 136 8.55 -17.84 -14.16
C THR A 136 8.71 -17.04 -12.87
N VAL A 137 8.21 -15.81 -12.82
CA VAL A 137 8.41 -14.90 -11.70
C VAL A 137 7.26 -15.01 -10.70
N ASP A 138 7.56 -15.37 -9.45
CA ASP A 138 6.61 -15.35 -8.34
C ASP A 138 6.27 -13.89 -7.96
N ARG A 139 5.06 -13.46 -8.32
CA ARG A 139 4.51 -12.15 -7.99
C ARG A 139 3.73 -12.16 -6.66
N GLY A 140 3.47 -13.34 -6.09
CA GLY A 140 2.78 -13.50 -4.82
C GLY A 140 3.68 -13.35 -3.60
N VAL A 141 5.00 -13.49 -3.75
CA VAL A 141 5.96 -13.46 -2.62
C VAL A 141 5.82 -12.22 -1.75
N GLY A 142 5.71 -11.02 -2.33
CA GLY A 142 5.55 -9.78 -1.58
C GLY A 142 4.23 -9.71 -0.81
N VAL A 143 3.14 -10.25 -1.38
CA VAL A 143 1.84 -10.34 -0.69
C VAL A 143 1.93 -11.25 0.53
N ARG A 144 2.56 -12.42 0.38
CA ARG A 144 2.73 -13.37 1.48
C ARG A 144 3.56 -12.79 2.61
N GLU A 145 4.67 -12.13 2.28
CA GLU A 145 5.56 -11.54 3.27
C GLU A 145 4.90 -10.38 4.03
N LYS A 146 4.26 -9.45 3.30
CA LYS A 146 3.51 -8.34 3.90
C LYS A 146 2.38 -8.81 4.82
N SER A 147 1.67 -9.86 4.41
CA SER A 147 0.61 -10.49 5.20
C SER A 147 1.14 -11.05 6.52
N LYS A 148 2.28 -11.77 6.50
CA LYS A 148 2.89 -12.31 7.71
C LYS A 148 3.29 -11.21 8.68
N GLN A 149 3.95 -10.16 8.19
CA GLN A 149 4.36 -9.00 8.99
C GLN A 149 3.16 -8.31 9.66
N LEU A 150 2.04 -8.17 8.94
CA LEU A 150 0.81 -7.62 9.49
C LEU A 150 0.20 -8.50 10.58
N VAL A 151 0.16 -9.81 10.38
CA VAL A 151 -0.35 -10.76 11.38
C VAL A 151 0.51 -10.72 12.65
N GLU A 152 1.83 -10.65 12.50
CA GLU A 152 2.78 -10.52 13.61
C GLU A 152 2.59 -9.19 14.36
N LEU A 153 2.49 -8.06 13.64
CA LEU A 153 2.23 -6.75 14.22
C LEU A 153 0.94 -6.74 15.03
N LEU A 154 -0.16 -7.28 14.48
CA LEU A 154 -1.47 -7.27 15.15
C LEU A 154 -1.54 -8.17 16.38
N GLY A 155 -0.62 -9.13 16.51
CA GLY A 155 -0.50 -10.02 17.66
C GLY A 155 0.22 -9.41 18.87
N ASP A 156 0.85 -8.23 18.71
CA ASP A 156 1.62 -7.56 19.75
C ASP A 156 1.09 -6.12 19.97
N ASP A 157 0.30 -5.95 21.02
CA ASP A 157 -0.30 -4.67 21.40
C ASP A 157 0.73 -3.58 21.68
N GLU A 158 1.85 -3.94 22.32
CA GLU A 158 2.86 -2.96 22.70
C GLU A 158 3.62 -2.48 21.46
N ARG A 159 3.97 -3.41 20.56
CA ARG A 159 4.55 -3.06 19.26
C ARG A 159 3.63 -2.16 18.43
N VAL A 160 2.31 -2.41 18.42
CA VAL A 160 1.35 -1.51 17.75
C VAL A 160 1.41 -0.10 18.35
N ARG A 161 1.40 0.03 19.67
CA ARG A 161 1.49 1.34 20.34
C ARG A 161 2.80 2.06 20.04
N GLU A 162 3.92 1.34 20.05
CA GLU A 162 5.22 1.89 19.70
C GLU A 162 5.24 2.42 18.26
N GLU A 163 4.80 1.63 17.29
CA GLU A 163 4.78 2.02 15.88
C GLU A 163 3.89 3.25 15.65
N ARG A 164 2.72 3.31 16.31
CA ARG A 164 1.82 4.48 16.27
C ARG A 164 2.46 5.72 16.90
N THR A 165 3.17 5.55 18.01
CA THR A 165 3.91 6.64 18.67
C THR A 165 5.04 7.17 17.80
N LYS A 166 5.85 6.28 17.22
CA LYS A 166 6.93 6.61 16.27
C LYS A 166 6.36 7.35 15.05
N ALA A 167 5.28 6.86 14.48
CA ALA A 167 4.61 7.47 13.33
C ALA A 167 4.07 8.88 13.63
N ARG A 168 3.51 9.09 14.83
CA ARG A 168 3.08 10.41 15.30
C ARG A 168 4.24 11.39 15.41
N GLN A 169 5.34 10.99 16.05
CA GLN A 169 6.53 11.83 16.19
C GLN A 169 7.15 12.19 14.84
N LEU A 170 7.20 11.24 13.91
CA LEU A 170 7.69 11.49 12.56
C LEU A 170 6.83 12.55 11.85
N ARG A 171 5.51 12.42 11.93
CA ARG A 171 4.58 13.38 11.34
C ARG A 171 4.72 14.79 11.95
N GLU A 172 4.94 14.89 13.25
CA GLU A 172 5.13 16.19 13.92
C GLU A 172 6.44 16.86 13.48
N LYS A 173 7.54 16.10 13.37
CA LYS A 173 8.84 16.62 12.92
C LYS A 173 8.81 17.13 11.48
N PHE A 174 8.15 16.42 10.57
CA PHE A 174 8.08 16.79 9.15
C PHE A 174 6.89 17.69 8.80
N GLY A 175 5.85 17.73 9.64
CA GLY A 175 4.70 18.64 9.49
C GLY A 175 4.95 20.05 10.04
N GLY A 176 5.90 20.21 10.96
CA GLY A 176 6.26 21.51 11.56
C GLY A 176 7.29 22.32 10.77
N ALA A 177 7.98 21.73 9.80
CA ALA A 177 9.03 22.41 9.03
C ALA A 177 8.50 23.44 8.00
N GLY A 178 7.18 23.56 7.82
CA GLY A 178 6.54 24.48 6.88
C GLY A 178 5.96 25.77 7.48
N SER A 179 6.16 26.04 8.77
CA SER A 179 5.55 27.22 9.43
C SER A 179 6.47 27.94 10.42
N THR A 180 7.77 28.01 10.11
CA THR A 180 8.69 28.93 10.81
C THR A 180 9.58 29.69 9.82
N ALA A 181 8.94 30.41 8.90
CA ALA A 181 9.59 31.49 8.15
C ALA A 181 8.78 32.77 8.41
N GLY A 182 8.98 33.37 9.58
CA GLY A 182 8.24 34.56 10.00
C GLY A 182 8.64 35.08 11.37
N GLY A 183 9.82 35.72 11.45
CA GLY A 183 10.10 36.84 12.37
C GLY A 183 10.35 36.52 13.84
N GLY A 184 11.59 36.71 14.30
CA GLY A 184 11.91 36.81 15.72
C GLY A 184 13.39 36.66 16.04
N ALA A 185 14.14 37.75 15.91
CA ALA A 185 15.52 37.86 16.37
C ALA A 185 15.63 37.58 17.88
N GLY A 186 16.68 36.86 18.31
CA GLY A 186 16.97 36.71 19.74
C GLY A 186 18.03 35.68 20.15
N GLY A 187 19.30 35.93 19.81
CA GLY A 187 20.44 35.80 20.75
C GLY A 187 20.87 34.45 21.37
N LYS A 188 22.07 34.03 20.96
CA LYS A 188 23.22 33.53 21.77
C LYS A 188 23.20 32.15 22.47
N GLY A 189 24.28 31.40 22.18
CA GLY A 189 24.87 30.32 23.00
C GLY A 189 24.88 29.00 22.21
N GLY A 190 25.98 28.49 21.65
CA GLY A 190 27.34 28.41 22.18
C GLY A 190 27.59 26.96 22.62
N GLY A 191 28.27 26.15 21.82
CA GLY A 191 28.68 24.80 22.22
C GLY A 191 28.92 23.86 21.04
N GLY A 192 30.19 23.69 20.67
CA GLY A 192 30.61 22.80 19.59
C GLY A 192 30.49 21.32 19.92
N GLY A 193 30.38 20.52 18.86
CA GLY A 193 30.48 19.06 18.90
C GLY A 193 30.75 18.53 17.50
N LYS A 194 32.03 18.23 17.22
CA LYS A 194 32.50 17.55 16.02
C LYS A 194 32.00 16.10 16.01
N TYR A 195 31.49 15.63 14.87
CA TYR A 195 31.53 14.24 14.41
C TYR A 195 31.47 14.31 12.86
N ALA A 196 32.60 14.25 12.16
CA ALA A 196 33.32 13.04 11.75
C ALA A 196 32.39 12.06 11.03
N GLY A 197 32.56 11.98 9.71
CA GLY A 197 31.71 11.22 8.81
C GLY A 197 31.95 9.72 8.83
N TYR A 198 31.07 9.00 8.13
CA TYR A 198 31.37 7.82 7.34
C TYR A 198 30.31 7.74 6.24
N GLY A 199 30.74 7.87 4.99
CA GLY A 199 29.98 7.38 3.85
C GLY A 199 30.06 5.86 3.84
N ASN A 200 28.97 5.22 3.47
CA ASN A 200 29.00 3.85 2.97
C ASN A 200 28.20 3.81 1.67
N ASP A 201 28.83 3.16 0.73
CA ASP A 201 28.61 3.10 -0.70
C ASP A 201 28.51 1.59 -0.95
N ASP A 202 27.30 1.03 -0.87
CA ASP A 202 27.11 -0.41 -1.12
C ASP A 202 25.83 -0.62 -1.94
N GLY A 203 26.03 -0.86 -3.23
CA GLY A 203 25.01 -1.36 -4.12
C GLY A 203 24.74 -2.85 -3.92
N TRP A 204 23.46 -3.23 -4.06
CA TRP A 204 22.94 -4.49 -4.58
C TRP A 204 21.54 -4.22 -5.15
#